data_AF-A0A2J8XJ41-F1
#
_entry.id   AF-A0A2J8XJ41-F1
#
_cell.length_a   1.000
_cell.length_b   1.000
_cell.length_c   1.000
_cell.angle_alpha   90.00
_cell.angle_beta   90.00
_cell.angle_gamma   90.00
#
_symmetry.space_group_name_H-M   'P 1'
#
loop_
_entity.id
_entity.type
_entity.pdbx_description
1 polymer ?
#
loop_
_entity_poly.entity_id
_entity_poly.type
_entity_poly.pdbx_seq_one_letter_code
_entity_poly.pdbx_strand_id
1 'polypeptide(L)' 'MEHVTEGSWESLPVPLHPQVLGALRELGFPYMTPVQGFGSHL' A
#
# COMPACT_ATOMS: atom_id res chain seq x y z
N MET A 1 19.51 4.50 -4.12
CA MET A 1 18.18 5.11 -4.29
C MET A 1 17.21 4.16 -3.64
N GLU A 2 16.70 4.52 -2.47
CA GLU A 2 15.86 3.62 -1.69
C GLU A 2 14.58 3.36 -2.50
N HIS A 3 14.25 2.09 -2.73
CA HIS A 3 13.03 1.66 -3.39
C HIS A 3 11.84 2.10 -2.52
N VAL A 4 11.40 3.35 -2.68
CA VAL A 4 10.06 3.76 -2.29
C VAL A 4 9.14 2.89 -3.13
N THR A 5 8.66 1.78 -2.57
CA THR A 5 7.62 0.98 -3.20
C THR A 5 6.35 1.80 -3.17
N GLU A 6 6.17 2.66 -4.17
CA GLU A 6 4.88 3.20 -4.60
C GLU A 6 4.08 2.02 -5.16
N GLY A 7 3.66 1.12 -4.28
CA GLY A 7 3.02 -0.13 -4.65
C GLY A 7 1.51 0.02 -4.61
N SER A 8 0.85 -0.20 -5.75
CA SER A 8 -0.57 -0.58 -5.72
C SER A 8 -0.69 -1.91 -4.97
N TRP A 9 -1.78 -2.10 -4.23
CA TRP A 9 -2.13 -3.38 -3.61
C TRP A 9 -2.16 -4.56 -4.60
N GLU A 10 -2.37 -4.25 -5.89
CA GLU A 10 -2.36 -5.20 -7.01
C GLU A 10 -0.96 -5.66 -7.41
N SER A 11 0.08 -4.90 -7.02
CA SER A 11 1.48 -5.22 -7.30
C SER A 11 2.12 -6.12 -6.24
N LEU A 12 1.36 -6.53 -5.23
CA LEU A 12 1.85 -7.44 -4.20
C LEU A 12 2.21 -8.81 -4.83
N PRO A 13 3.34 -9.41 -4.44
CA PRO A 13 3.72 -10.74 -4.92
C PRO A 13 2.71 -11.82 -4.53
N VAL A 14 1.93 -11.57 -3.47
CA VAL A 14 0.75 -12.34 -3.09
C VAL A 14 -0.47 -11.44 -3.23
N PRO A 15 -1.42 -11.74 -4.13
CA PRO A 15 -2.57 -10.90 -4.35
C PRO A 15 -3.50 -10.90 -3.13
N LEU A 16 -4.10 -9.74 -2.85
CA LEU A 16 -5.14 -9.64 -1.84
C LEU A 16 -6.47 -10.19 -2.37
N HIS A 17 -7.31 -10.63 -1.43
CA HIS A 17 -8.68 -11.03 -1.75
C HIS A 17 -9.47 -9.84 -2.34
N PRO A 18 -10.33 -10.04 -3.37
CA PRO A 18 -11.04 -8.95 -4.05
C PRO A 18 -11.87 -8.05 -3.11
N GLN A 19 -12.49 -8.63 -2.09
CA GLN A 19 -13.26 -7.84 -1.11
C GLN A 19 -12.37 -6.92 -0.25
N VAL A 20 -11.13 -7.34 0.03
CA VAL A 20 -10.17 -6.52 0.78
C VAL A 20 -9.71 -5.34 -0.08
N LEU A 21 -9.44 -5.58 -1.37
CA LEU A 21 -9.11 -4.52 -2.32
C LEU A 21 -10.26 -3.51 -2.45
N GLY A 22 -11.51 -3.99 -2.51
CA GLY A 22 -12.70 -3.14 -2.51
C GLY A 22 -12.77 -2.25 -1.29
N ALA A 23 -12.65 -2.84 -0.10
CA ALA A 23 -12.69 -2.11 1.17
C ALA A 23 -11.58 -1.04 1.26
N LEU A 24 -10.35 -1.35 0.86
CA LEU A 24 -9.24 -0.39 0.88
C LEU A 24 -9.50 0.82 -0.03
N ARG A 25 -10.11 0.61 -1.20
CA ARG A 25 -10.49 1.70 -2.11
C ARG A 25 -11.60 2.57 -1.52
N GLU A 26 -12.63 1.96 -0.93
CA GLU A 26 -13.72 2.68 -0.28
C GLU A 26 -13.24 3.51 0.92
N LEU A 27 -12.24 3.01 1.64
CA LEU A 27 -11.62 3.70 2.77
C LEU A 27 -10.60 4.79 2.36
N GLY A 28 -10.35 4.97 1.06
CA GLY A 28 -9.42 5.99 0.56
C GLY A 28 -7.94 5.58 0.64
N PHE A 29 -7.64 4.28 0.71
CA PHE A 29 -6.29 3.72 0.63
C PHE A 29 -6.08 2.99 -0.70
N PRO A 30 -6.09 3.68 -1.86
CA PRO A 30 -5.86 3.02 -3.15
C PRO A 30 -4.42 2.53 -3.34
N TYR A 31 -3.47 3.02 -2.54
CA TYR A 31 -2.05 2.67 -2.59
C TYR A 31 -1.52 2.31 -1.21
N MET A 32 -0.45 1.54 -1.17
CA MET A 32 0.31 1.28 0.05
C MET A 32 1.10 2.52 0.47
N THR A 33 1.10 2.83 1.76
CA THR A 33 1.95 3.89 2.32
C THR A 33 3.38 3.36 2.48
N PRO A 34 4.41 4.07 1.99
CA PRO A 34 5.80 3.67 2.20
C PRO A 34 6.16 3.61 3.69
N VAL A 35 6.85 2.54 4.11
CA VAL A 35 7.31 2.38 5.50
C VAL A 35 8.27 3.49 5.95
N GLN A 36 8.98 4.11 5.01
CA GLN A 36 9.91 5.22 5.27
C GLN A 36 9.21 6.49 5.76
N GLY A 37 7.92 6.67 5.47
CA GLY A 37 7.12 7.77 6.02
C GLY A 37 6.77 7.60 7.50
N PHE A 38 6.80 6.36 8.02
CA PHE A 38 6.41 6.05 9.40
C PHE A 38 7.55 6.31 10.41
N GLY A 39 8.81 6.22 9.96
CA GLY A 39 9.99 6.36 10.83
C GLY A 39 10.71 7.71 10.78
N SER A 40 10.31 8.63 9.89
CA SER A 40 10.98 9.94 9.70
C SER A 40 10.42 11.07 10.59
N HIS A 41 9.44 10.76 11.44
CA HIS A 41 8.78 11.71 12.36
C HIS A 41 8.94 11.35 13.85
N LEU A 42 9.78 10.37 14.20
CA LEU A 42 10.10 9.98 15.58
C LEU A 42 11.57 10.22 15.91
#